data_AF-A0A7L5BKN3-F1
#
_entry.id   AF-A0A7L5BKN3-F1
#
_cell.length_a   1.000
_cell.length_b   1.000
_cell.length_c   1.000
_cell.angle_alpha   90.00
_cell.angle_beta   90.00
_cell.angle_gamma   90.00
#
_symmetry.space_group_name_H-M   'P 1'
#
loop_
_entity.id
_entity.type
_entity.pdbx_description
1 polymer ?
#
loop_
_entity_poly.entity_id
_entity_poly.type
_entity_poly.pdbx_seq_one_letter_code
_entity_poly.pdbx_strand_id
1 'polypeptide(L)'
;MRIAHSFPTAATKKHQHPPISLPPQEPEMRRMTNLIMDTGNVNELLGAEHDDEGVSSSMEARKEAEGNGIEFHVAMTSWTLRDMEELIVQAAAQQLVGKFGNDRLAKEIEAKTISLVTAKADATLEAVTTEIINQPLIPKYTYGKADADPVTMREFLGLTGRQYLTQMVGSDGKVSERSSYNEKSRIQYLVEKCMETTFKREIEKATNELIAEVRRGVEAKHKAFLEAEKARFREALEKITA
;
A
#
# COMPACT_ATOMS: atom_id res chain seq x y z
N MET A 1 -0.62 49.70 5.87
CA MET A 1 0.14 49.23 4.69
C MET A 1 -0.49 47.91 4.23
N ARG A 2 -1.22 47.93 3.12
CA ARG A 2 -1.90 46.75 2.55
C ARG A 2 -1.07 46.27 1.36
N ILE A 3 -0.64 45.02 1.37
CA ILE A 3 0.03 44.36 0.24
C ILE A 3 -1.00 43.44 -0.40
N ALA A 4 -1.45 43.80 -1.60
CA ALA A 4 -2.32 43.00 -2.45
C ALA A 4 -1.44 42.15 -3.38
N HIS A 5 -1.57 40.83 -3.31
CA HIS A 5 -0.97 39.91 -4.28
C HIS A 5 -2.03 39.47 -5.29
N SER A 6 -1.85 39.92 -6.52
CA SER A 6 -2.60 39.57 -7.72
C SER A 6 -2.17 38.20 -8.24
N PHE A 7 -3.11 37.28 -8.43
CA PHE A 7 -2.88 36.02 -9.15
C PHE A 7 -3.06 36.23 -10.67
N PRO A 8 -2.14 35.72 -11.52
CA PRO A 8 -2.32 35.75 -12.97
C PRO A 8 -3.16 34.56 -13.46
N THR A 9 -4.19 34.85 -14.25
CA THR A 9 -5.05 33.90 -14.97
C THR A 9 -4.49 33.68 -16.39
N ALA A 10 -4.21 32.45 -16.78
CA ALA A 10 -3.86 32.07 -18.15
C ALA A 10 -4.65 30.81 -18.54
N ALA A 11 -5.69 30.93 -19.37
CA ALA A 11 -5.67 30.90 -20.83
C ALA A 11 -5.90 29.46 -21.38
N THR A 12 -7.17 29.15 -21.62
CA THR A 12 -7.69 27.96 -22.31
C THR A 12 -7.28 27.96 -23.79
N LYS A 13 -6.48 26.96 -24.20
CA LYS A 13 -6.20 26.68 -25.62
C LYS A 13 -7.37 25.92 -26.25
N LYS A 14 -7.98 26.51 -27.27
CA LYS A 14 -9.00 25.89 -28.14
C LYS A 14 -8.35 24.94 -29.16
N HIS A 15 -9.03 23.81 -29.41
CA HIS A 15 -8.76 22.85 -30.47
C HIS A 15 -8.81 23.48 -31.88
N GLN A 16 -7.88 23.08 -32.75
CA GLN A 16 -8.02 23.11 -34.20
C GLN A 16 -7.49 21.78 -34.76
N HIS A 17 -8.39 20.96 -35.30
CA HIS A 17 -8.04 19.81 -36.14
C HIS A 17 -7.89 20.28 -37.60
N PRO A 18 -6.88 19.81 -38.35
CA PRO A 18 -6.75 20.10 -39.77
C PRO A 18 -7.76 19.30 -40.63
N PRO A 19 -8.13 19.80 -41.83
CA PRO A 19 -9.12 19.18 -42.70
C PRO A 19 -8.55 17.96 -43.45
N ILE A 20 -9.39 16.93 -43.60
CA ILE A 20 -9.13 15.69 -44.33
C ILE A 20 -9.23 15.96 -45.84
N SER A 21 -8.14 15.74 -46.58
CA SER A 21 -8.12 15.76 -48.04
C SER A 21 -8.37 14.35 -48.60
N LEU A 22 -9.47 14.18 -49.34
CA LEU A 22 -9.74 12.95 -50.08
C LEU A 22 -8.96 12.94 -51.42
N PRO A 23 -8.32 11.82 -51.80
CA PRO A 23 -7.68 11.70 -53.11
C PRO A 23 -8.72 11.54 -54.25
N PRO A 24 -8.35 11.91 -55.49
CA PRO A 24 -9.25 11.93 -56.64
C PRO A 24 -9.56 10.52 -57.15
N GLN A 25 -10.83 10.26 -57.46
CA GLN A 25 -11.27 9.04 -58.14
C GLN A 25 -10.95 9.15 -59.64
N GLU A 26 -10.13 8.23 -60.16
CA GLU A 26 -9.99 7.98 -61.59
C GLU A 26 -10.74 6.70 -62.00
N PRO A 27 -11.26 6.66 -63.24
CA PRO A 27 -12.31 5.73 -63.65
C PRO A 27 -11.81 4.31 -64.00
N GLU A 28 -12.62 3.33 -63.60
CA GLU A 28 -12.51 1.92 -63.98
C GLU A 28 -12.34 1.73 -65.50
N MET A 29 -11.21 1.15 -65.92
CA MET A 29 -11.12 0.44 -67.19
C MET A 29 -11.08 -1.06 -66.91
N ARG A 30 -12.25 -1.69 -67.12
CA ARG A 30 -12.49 -3.13 -67.15
C ARG A 30 -11.45 -3.84 -68.04
N ARG A 31 -10.54 -4.59 -67.44
CA ARG A 31 -9.89 -5.73 -68.11
C ARG A 31 -10.66 -6.99 -67.72
N MET A 32 -11.34 -7.57 -68.71
CA MET A 32 -11.91 -8.91 -68.61
C MET A 32 -10.76 -9.93 -68.58
N THR A 33 -10.56 -10.60 -67.45
CA THR A 33 -9.68 -11.78 -67.38
C THR A 33 -10.25 -12.80 -66.38
N ASN A 34 -10.63 -13.95 -66.93
CA ASN A 34 -10.91 -15.29 -66.38
C ASN A 34 -10.76 -15.50 -64.85
N LEU A 35 -11.58 -14.82 -64.06
CA LEU A 35 -11.75 -15.08 -62.63
C LEU A 35 -13.03 -15.92 -62.43
N ILE A 36 -12.92 -17.08 -61.79
CA ILE A 36 -14.08 -17.96 -61.56
C ILE A 36 -14.74 -17.69 -60.19
N MET A 37 -14.00 -17.16 -59.20
CA MET A 37 -14.55 -16.62 -57.95
C MET A 37 -13.51 -15.72 -57.25
N ASP A 38 -13.92 -14.53 -56.80
CA ASP A 38 -13.14 -13.62 -55.95
C ASP A 38 -13.64 -13.75 -54.51
N THR A 39 -12.79 -14.16 -53.56
CA THR A 39 -13.15 -14.22 -52.13
C THR A 39 -12.71 -12.98 -51.36
N GLY A 40 -12.14 -11.96 -52.00
CA GLY A 40 -11.74 -10.70 -51.37
C GLY A 40 -12.92 -9.94 -50.73
N ASN A 41 -14.14 -10.17 -51.21
CA ASN A 41 -15.34 -9.47 -50.73
C ASN A 41 -16.07 -10.17 -49.56
N VAL A 42 -15.61 -11.34 -49.11
CA VAL A 42 -16.25 -12.03 -47.97
C VAL A 42 -15.67 -11.53 -46.63
N ASN A 43 -14.51 -10.88 -46.66
CA ASN A 43 -13.82 -10.40 -45.47
C ASN A 43 -14.34 -9.05 -44.94
N GLU A 44 -15.25 -8.38 -45.65
CA GLU A 44 -15.85 -7.11 -45.22
C GLU A 44 -17.13 -7.30 -44.38
N LEU A 45 -17.64 -8.54 -44.22
CA LEU A 45 -18.86 -8.83 -43.45
C LEU A 45 -18.61 -9.21 -41.97
N LEU A 46 -17.36 -9.43 -41.57
CA LEU A 46 -16.99 -9.78 -40.19
C LEU A 46 -15.99 -8.74 -39.68
N GLY A 47 -16.52 -7.65 -39.13
CA GLY A 47 -15.77 -6.53 -38.58
C GLY A 47 -14.75 -6.94 -37.53
N ALA A 48 -13.50 -7.13 -37.98
CA ALA A 48 -12.31 -7.23 -37.17
C ALA A 48 -11.26 -6.30 -37.78
N GLU A 49 -11.34 -5.01 -37.48
CA GLU A 49 -10.23 -4.08 -37.63
C GLU A 49 -9.18 -4.44 -36.57
N HIS A 50 -8.39 -5.48 -36.87
CA HIS A 50 -7.05 -5.61 -36.32
C HIS A 50 -6.10 -5.04 -37.36
N ASP A 51 -5.52 -3.88 -37.01
CA ASP A 51 -4.29 -3.37 -37.58
C ASP A 51 -3.21 -4.43 -37.41
N ASP A 52 -3.02 -5.26 -38.44
CA ASP A 52 -1.81 -6.04 -38.60
C ASP A 52 -1.35 -5.90 -40.03
N GLU A 53 -0.15 -5.33 -40.16
CA GLU A 53 0.51 -5.05 -41.42
C GLU A 53 0.66 -6.33 -42.24
N GLY A 54 0.01 -6.35 -43.41
CA GLY A 54 0.66 -6.72 -44.65
C GLY A 54 1.41 -8.07 -44.72
N VAL A 55 0.76 -9.18 -44.42
CA VAL A 55 1.15 -10.48 -45.00
C VAL A 55 -0.06 -11.17 -45.63
N SER A 56 -0.54 -10.61 -46.74
CA SER A 56 -1.41 -11.35 -47.66
C SER A 56 -0.57 -12.41 -48.36
N SER A 57 -0.51 -13.61 -47.78
CA SER A 57 0.05 -14.79 -48.46
C SER A 57 -0.87 -15.16 -49.63
N SER A 58 -0.56 -14.65 -50.82
CA SER A 58 -1.20 -15.07 -52.07
C SER A 58 -0.68 -16.46 -52.45
N MET A 59 -1.55 -17.47 -52.39
CA MET A 59 -1.22 -18.84 -52.74
C MET A 59 -1.76 -19.13 -54.15
N GLU A 60 -0.96 -18.87 -55.18
CA GLU A 60 -1.27 -19.18 -56.58
C GLU A 60 -0.60 -20.51 -57.00
N ALA A 61 -1.39 -21.50 -57.42
CA ALA A 61 -0.86 -22.75 -57.97
C ALA A 61 -0.59 -22.60 -59.48
N ARG A 62 0.68 -22.58 -59.89
CA ARG A 62 1.11 -22.59 -61.30
C ARG A 62 1.67 -23.96 -61.69
N LYS A 63 1.49 -24.36 -62.96
CA LYS A 63 1.77 -25.73 -63.44
C LYS A 63 3.20 -25.94 -63.98
N GLU A 64 4.00 -24.88 -64.08
CA GLU A 64 5.39 -24.95 -64.54
C GLU A 64 6.32 -24.30 -63.51
N ALA A 65 7.46 -24.94 -63.23
CA ALA A 65 8.41 -24.50 -62.23
C ALA A 65 9.34 -23.41 -62.79
N GLU A 66 9.07 -22.14 -62.45
CA GLU A 66 10.01 -21.05 -62.67
C GLU A 66 11.23 -21.24 -61.74
N GLY A 67 12.38 -21.53 -62.33
CA GLY A 67 13.64 -21.86 -61.66
C GLY A 67 14.36 -20.67 -61.04
N ASN A 68 13.68 -19.85 -60.24
CA ASN A 68 14.32 -18.90 -59.36
C ASN A 68 14.26 -19.43 -57.92
N GLY A 69 15.45 -19.74 -57.37
CA GLY A 69 15.60 -20.19 -55.99
C GLY A 69 14.93 -19.23 -55.02
N ILE A 70 14.25 -19.79 -54.02
CA ILE A 70 13.67 -19.01 -52.92
C ILE A 70 14.83 -18.39 -52.14
N GLU A 71 15.12 -17.10 -52.34
CA GLU A 71 16.08 -16.36 -51.53
C GLU A 71 15.38 -15.86 -50.27
N PHE A 72 15.73 -16.45 -49.12
CA PHE A 72 15.28 -16.01 -47.81
C PHE A 72 16.19 -14.87 -47.34
N HIS A 73 15.74 -13.62 -47.46
CA HIS A 73 16.38 -12.50 -46.77
C HIS A 73 15.96 -12.48 -45.30
N VAL A 74 16.63 -13.27 -44.45
CA VAL A 74 16.49 -13.14 -42.98
C VAL A 74 17.35 -11.96 -42.55
N ALA A 75 16.76 -10.75 -42.54
CA ALA A 75 17.36 -9.62 -41.86
C ALA A 75 17.19 -9.82 -40.35
N MET A 76 18.21 -10.38 -39.69
CA MET A 76 18.34 -10.26 -38.25
C MET A 76 18.53 -8.78 -37.93
N THR A 77 17.46 -8.08 -37.55
CA THR A 77 17.56 -6.71 -37.01
C THR A 77 18.53 -6.80 -35.84
N SER A 78 19.69 -6.14 -35.96
CA SER A 78 20.80 -6.29 -35.04
C SER A 78 20.37 -5.87 -33.64
N TRP A 79 20.09 -6.84 -32.78
CA TRP A 79 19.97 -6.63 -31.35
C TRP A 79 21.31 -6.09 -30.88
N THR A 80 21.34 -4.83 -30.47
CA THR A 80 22.58 -4.24 -29.98
C THR A 80 22.88 -4.85 -28.61
N LEU A 81 24.16 -4.92 -28.24
CA LEU A 81 24.58 -5.44 -26.94
C LEU A 81 23.85 -4.72 -25.78
N ARG A 82 23.50 -3.45 -26.00
CA ARG A 82 22.71 -2.62 -25.09
C ARG A 82 21.26 -3.11 -24.93
N ASP A 83 20.62 -3.56 -26.01
CA ASP A 83 19.25 -4.09 -25.95
C ASP A 83 19.21 -5.42 -25.18
N MET A 84 20.25 -6.25 -25.32
CA MET A 84 20.39 -7.46 -24.51
C MET A 84 20.64 -7.15 -23.03
N GLU A 85 21.46 -6.15 -22.72
CA GLU A 85 21.68 -5.71 -21.33
C GLU A 85 20.38 -5.19 -20.71
N GLU A 86 19.61 -4.37 -21.42
CA GLU A 86 18.34 -3.84 -20.95
C GLU A 86 17.33 -4.96 -20.67
N LEU A 87 17.26 -5.96 -21.56
CA LEU A 87 16.35 -7.09 -21.39
C LEU A 87 16.77 -8.01 -20.22
N ILE A 88 18.08 -8.23 -20.01
CA ILE A 88 18.59 -8.98 -18.86
C ILE A 88 18.28 -8.23 -17.56
N VAL A 89 18.48 -6.91 -17.52
CA VAL A 89 18.16 -6.08 -16.34
C VAL A 89 16.66 -6.09 -16.06
N GLN A 90 15.82 -5.98 -17.10
CA GLN A 90 14.37 -6.02 -16.94
C GLN A 90 13.88 -7.40 -16.46
N ALA A 91 14.44 -8.49 -16.99
CA ALA A 91 14.12 -9.85 -16.56
C ALA A 91 14.56 -10.11 -15.11
N ALA A 92 15.75 -9.62 -14.72
CA ALA A 92 16.24 -9.71 -13.34
C ALA A 92 15.36 -8.88 -12.38
N ALA A 93 14.96 -7.67 -12.79
CA ALA A 93 14.06 -6.82 -12.03
C ALA A 93 12.67 -7.47 -11.88
N GLN A 94 12.12 -8.07 -12.94
CA GLN A 94 10.86 -8.81 -12.89
C GLN A 94 10.94 -10.05 -12.00
N GLN A 95 12.07 -10.76 -11.97
CA GLN A 95 12.23 -11.88 -11.03
C GLN A 95 12.35 -11.41 -9.57
N LEU A 96 12.99 -10.26 -9.35
CA LEU A 96 13.11 -9.70 -8.01
C LEU A 96 11.76 -9.17 -7.53
N VAL A 97 11.09 -8.35 -8.33
CA VAL A 97 9.77 -7.76 -8.04
C VAL A 97 8.68 -8.85 -8.02
N GLY A 98 8.70 -9.81 -8.95
CA GLY A 98 7.74 -10.90 -9.02
C GLY A 98 7.81 -11.89 -7.84
N LYS A 99 8.98 -12.03 -7.19
CA LYS A 99 9.13 -12.81 -5.95
C LYS A 99 8.49 -12.11 -4.74
N PHE A 100 8.48 -10.79 -4.73
CA PHE A 100 7.73 -10.00 -3.76
C PHE A 100 6.37 -9.67 -4.36
N GLY A 101 5.43 -10.62 -4.34
CA GLY A 101 4.08 -10.42 -4.89
C GLY A 101 3.57 -9.01 -4.60
N ASN A 102 3.10 -8.31 -5.65
CA ASN A 102 2.97 -6.85 -5.71
C ASN A 102 2.46 -6.18 -4.42
N ASP A 103 1.54 -6.82 -3.70
CA ASP A 103 0.96 -6.34 -2.44
C ASP A 103 1.97 -6.24 -1.28
N ARG A 104 2.95 -7.14 -1.19
CA ARG A 104 3.97 -7.11 -0.12
C ARG A 104 4.98 -6.01 -0.36
N LEU A 105 5.48 -5.88 -1.59
CA LEU A 105 6.41 -4.82 -1.95
C LEU A 105 5.76 -3.45 -1.82
N ALA A 106 4.50 -3.31 -2.25
CA ALA A 106 3.72 -2.09 -2.06
C ALA A 106 3.64 -1.70 -0.57
N LYS A 107 3.29 -2.64 0.31
CA LYS A 107 3.24 -2.40 1.77
C LYS A 107 4.60 -2.02 2.37
N GLU A 108 5.68 -2.65 1.94
CA GLU A 108 7.02 -2.34 2.42
C GLU A 108 7.49 -0.96 1.94
N ILE A 109 7.16 -0.58 0.70
CA ILE A 109 7.42 0.76 0.15
C ILE A 109 6.57 1.82 0.88
N GLU A 110 5.29 1.56 1.11
CA GLU A 110 4.41 2.43 1.90
C GLU A 110 4.97 2.64 3.30
N ALA A 111 5.34 1.57 4.00
CA ALA A 111 5.92 1.66 5.35
C ALA A 111 7.22 2.49 5.36
N LYS A 112 8.09 2.31 4.35
CA LYS A 112 9.34 3.06 4.23
C LYS A 112 9.11 4.52 3.82
N THR A 113 8.09 4.80 3.03
CA THR A 113 7.71 6.16 2.65
C THR A 113 7.14 6.90 3.86
N ILE A 114 6.26 6.24 4.62
CA ILE A 114 5.73 6.78 5.88
C ILE A 114 6.87 7.11 6.82
N SER A 115 7.82 6.20 7.05
CA SER A 115 8.93 6.45 7.98
C SER A 115 9.83 7.61 7.56
N LEU A 116 10.08 7.78 6.25
CA LEU A 116 10.86 8.91 5.73
C LEU A 116 10.10 10.23 5.85
N VAL A 117 8.79 10.22 5.58
CA VAL A 117 7.93 11.40 5.71
C VAL A 117 7.81 11.81 7.18
N THR A 118 7.61 10.86 8.10
CA THR A 118 7.56 11.13 9.54
C THR A 118 8.90 11.66 10.03
N ALA A 119 10.02 11.04 9.66
CA ALA A 119 11.34 11.52 10.07
C ALA A 119 11.63 12.95 9.59
N LYS A 120 11.23 13.29 8.36
CA LYS A 120 11.40 14.65 7.83
C LYS A 120 10.47 15.65 8.52
N ALA A 121 9.21 15.26 8.76
CA ALA A 121 8.26 16.08 9.50
C ALA A 121 8.77 16.33 10.92
N ASP A 122 9.22 15.29 11.63
CA ASP A 122 9.76 15.37 12.98
C ASP A 122 10.97 16.31 13.03
N ALA A 123 11.92 16.21 12.10
CA ALA A 123 13.08 17.10 12.05
C ALA A 123 12.68 18.58 11.85
N THR A 124 11.69 18.85 10.97
CA THR A 124 11.19 20.22 10.76
C THR A 124 10.41 20.74 11.96
N LEU A 125 9.59 19.89 12.57
CA LEU A 125 8.79 20.23 13.74
C LEU A 125 9.68 20.45 14.96
N GLU A 126 10.75 19.68 15.15
CA GLU A 126 11.70 19.84 16.24
C GLU A 126 12.38 21.22 16.21
N ALA A 127 12.81 21.67 15.02
CA ALA A 127 13.40 23.00 14.84
C ALA A 127 12.42 24.11 15.20
N VAL A 128 11.20 24.08 14.63
CA VAL A 128 10.15 25.08 14.89
C VAL A 128 9.71 25.04 16.35
N THR A 129 9.56 23.84 16.93
CA THR A 129 9.15 23.65 18.32
C THR A 129 10.20 24.20 19.27
N THR A 130 11.49 24.01 18.99
CA THR A 130 12.57 24.57 19.82
C THR A 130 12.56 26.10 19.78
N GLU A 131 12.30 26.71 18.62
CA GLU A 131 12.16 28.16 18.49
C GLU A 131 10.98 28.68 19.32
N ILE A 132 9.79 28.10 19.16
CA ILE A 132 8.57 28.53 19.86
C ILE A 132 8.68 28.31 21.38
N ILE A 133 9.25 27.18 21.81
CA ILE A 133 9.38 26.85 23.23
C ILE A 133 10.31 27.81 23.98
N ASN A 134 11.30 28.38 23.28
CA ASN A 134 12.26 29.31 23.88
C ASN A 134 11.79 30.77 23.81
N GLN A 135 10.66 31.07 23.15
CA GLN A 135 10.11 32.41 23.16
C GLN A 135 9.62 32.77 24.57
N PRO A 136 10.05 33.94 25.12
CA PRO A 136 9.61 34.39 26.42
C PRO A 136 8.14 34.80 26.37
N LEU A 137 7.35 34.30 27.32
CA LEU A 137 5.98 34.72 27.53
C LEU A 137 5.84 35.45 28.85
N ILE A 138 5.00 36.48 28.83
CA ILE A 138 4.55 37.14 30.06
C ILE A 138 3.26 36.44 30.49
N PRO A 139 3.25 35.65 31.58
CA PRO A 139 2.06 34.95 32.00
C PRO A 139 0.97 35.96 32.40
N LYS A 140 -0.20 35.87 31.76
CA LYS A 140 -1.35 36.76 31.99
C LYS A 140 -1.93 36.67 33.42
N TYR A 141 -1.59 35.62 34.18
CA TYR A 141 -2.17 35.30 35.48
C TYR A 141 -1.20 35.52 36.65
N THR A 142 -0.37 36.57 36.61
CA THR A 142 0.25 37.07 37.83
C THR A 142 -0.79 37.84 38.64
N TYR A 143 -1.55 37.12 39.46
CA TYR A 143 -2.29 37.72 40.56
C TYR A 143 -1.29 38.46 41.48
N GLY A 144 -1.15 39.77 41.28
CA GLY A 144 -0.60 40.71 42.27
C GLY A 144 0.90 41.02 42.22
N LYS A 145 1.66 40.66 41.18
CA LYS A 145 3.04 41.15 41.02
C LYS A 145 3.21 41.89 39.70
N ALA A 146 3.48 43.20 39.79
CA ALA A 146 3.74 44.07 38.64
C ALA A 146 5.04 43.71 37.90
N ASP A 147 5.97 43.04 38.59
CA ASP A 147 7.24 42.55 38.05
C ASP A 147 7.22 41.01 37.98
N ALA A 148 6.49 40.48 37.02
CA ALA A 148 6.54 39.06 36.69
C ALA A 148 7.70 38.83 35.72
N ASP A 149 8.74 38.11 36.15
CA ASP A 149 9.83 37.75 35.26
C ASP A 149 9.29 36.98 34.04
N PRO A 150 9.69 37.33 32.81
CA PRO A 150 9.26 36.61 31.62
C PRO A 150 9.74 35.17 31.72
N VAL A 151 8.79 34.23 31.59
CA VAL A 151 9.06 32.80 31.69
C VAL A 151 9.05 32.22 30.27
N THR A 152 10.00 31.35 29.96
CA THR A 152 9.98 30.65 28.66
C THR A 152 8.79 29.71 28.57
N MET A 153 8.29 29.45 27.36
CA MET A 153 7.22 28.45 27.17
C MET A 153 7.57 27.09 27.76
N ARG A 154 8.85 26.70 27.73
CA ARG A 154 9.35 25.49 28.40
C ARG A 154 9.06 25.46 29.89
N GLU A 155 9.46 26.53 30.58
CA GLU A 155 9.31 26.65 32.03
C GLU A 155 7.84 26.78 32.42
N PHE A 156 7.05 27.49 31.61
CA PHE A 156 5.61 27.58 31.80
C PHE A 156 4.92 26.21 31.69
N LEU A 157 5.26 25.41 30.67
CA LEU A 157 4.77 24.04 30.53
C LEU A 157 5.24 23.14 31.67
N GLY A 158 6.49 23.30 32.12
CA GLY A 158 7.01 22.57 33.28
C GLY A 158 6.27 22.89 34.58
N LEU A 159 5.99 24.17 34.83
CA LEU A 159 5.27 24.63 36.01
C LEU A 159 3.80 24.20 36.00
N THR A 160 3.11 24.43 34.88
CA THR A 160 1.70 24.01 34.72
C THR A 160 1.55 22.49 34.75
N GLY A 161 2.48 21.76 34.12
CA GLY A 161 2.55 20.31 34.17
C GLY A 161 2.77 19.79 35.59
N ARG A 162 3.70 20.39 36.34
CA ARG A 162 3.92 20.05 37.75
C ARG A 162 2.67 20.32 38.59
N GLN A 163 2.05 21.49 38.46
CA GLN A 163 0.82 21.84 39.18
C GLN A 163 -0.31 20.83 38.88
N TYR A 164 -0.50 20.51 37.60
CA TYR A 164 -1.48 19.51 37.15
C TYR A 164 -1.23 18.13 37.78
N LEU A 165 0.02 17.66 37.79
CA LEU A 165 0.38 16.35 38.34
C LEU A 165 0.30 16.29 39.87
N THR A 166 0.58 17.40 40.55
CA THR A 166 0.48 17.50 42.01
C THR A 166 -0.94 17.76 42.52
N GLN A 167 -1.86 18.11 41.63
CA GLN A 167 -3.25 18.38 42.00
C GLN A 167 -3.87 17.12 42.61
N MET A 168 -4.56 17.28 43.72
CA MET A 168 -5.29 16.20 44.37
C MET A 168 -6.50 15.82 43.53
N VAL A 169 -6.69 14.52 43.34
CA VAL A 169 -7.79 13.95 42.59
C VAL A 169 -8.51 12.89 43.41
N GLY A 170 -9.82 12.81 43.17
CA GLY A 170 -10.65 11.72 43.68
C GLY A 170 -10.43 10.41 42.95
N SER A 171 -11.17 9.38 43.35
CA SER A 171 -11.16 8.05 42.72
C SER A 171 -11.65 8.06 41.26
N ASP A 172 -12.39 9.10 40.87
CA ASP A 172 -12.87 9.33 39.50
C ASP A 172 -11.87 10.12 38.64
N GLY A 173 -10.71 10.48 39.18
CA GLY A 173 -9.67 11.25 38.48
C GLY A 173 -10.01 12.73 38.30
N LYS A 174 -11.13 13.21 38.86
CA LYS A 174 -11.49 14.63 38.84
C LYS A 174 -10.83 15.35 39.99
N VAL A 175 -10.62 16.66 39.81
CA VAL A 175 -10.16 17.54 40.89
C VAL A 175 -11.21 17.54 41.98
N SER A 176 -10.83 17.19 43.19
CA SER A 176 -11.70 17.33 44.34
C SER A 176 -11.57 18.75 44.91
N GLU A 177 -12.70 19.46 45.00
CA GLU A 177 -12.75 20.79 45.63
C GLU A 177 -12.74 20.72 47.16
N ARG A 178 -13.06 19.55 47.73
CA ARG A 178 -13.10 19.29 49.16
C ARG A 178 -12.04 18.26 49.51
N SER A 179 -11.05 18.68 50.29
CA SER A 179 -10.01 17.84 50.90
C SER A 179 -10.62 16.61 51.59
N SER A 180 -10.78 15.53 50.84
CA SER A 180 -11.25 14.24 51.31
C SER A 180 -10.07 13.41 51.80
N TYR A 181 -10.27 12.64 52.87
CA TYR A 181 -9.22 11.85 53.53
C TYR A 181 -8.55 10.80 52.63
N ASN A 182 -9.14 10.52 51.46
CA ASN A 182 -8.68 9.52 50.48
C ASN A 182 -8.17 10.13 49.16
N GLU A 183 -7.82 11.41 49.15
CA GLU A 183 -7.25 12.05 47.97
C GLU A 183 -5.84 11.55 47.69
N LYS A 184 -5.57 11.33 46.40
CA LYS A 184 -4.24 11.00 45.90
C LYS A 184 -3.81 12.10 44.94
N SER A 185 -2.49 12.30 44.82
CA SER A 185 -1.98 13.16 43.76
C SER A 185 -2.38 12.59 42.39
N ARG A 186 -2.61 13.45 41.40
CA ARG A 186 -2.97 13.02 40.04
C ARG A 186 -1.92 12.08 39.46
N ILE A 187 -0.64 12.32 39.73
CA ILE A 187 0.44 11.42 39.30
C ILE A 187 0.28 10.02 39.90
N GLN A 188 -0.03 9.92 41.20
CA GLN A 188 -0.23 8.63 41.86
C GLN A 188 -1.46 7.90 41.28
N TYR A 189 -2.56 8.61 41.05
CA TYR A 189 -3.74 8.06 40.40
C TYR A 189 -3.45 7.50 39.00
N LEU A 190 -2.74 8.26 38.16
CA LEU A 190 -2.39 7.84 36.80
C LEU A 190 -1.48 6.61 36.80
N VAL A 191 -0.49 6.57 37.68
CA VAL A 191 0.41 5.42 37.83
C VAL A 191 -0.38 4.19 38.26
N GLU A 192 -1.24 4.32 39.27
CA GLU A 192 -2.09 3.23 39.77
C GLU A 192 -3.01 2.68 38.69
N LYS A 193 -3.67 3.56 37.92
CA LYS A 193 -4.55 3.14 36.80
C LYS A 193 -3.79 2.47 35.66
N CYS A 194 -2.59 2.96 35.34
CA CYS A 194 -1.73 2.35 34.33
C CYS A 194 -1.28 0.95 34.76
N MET A 195 -0.86 0.81 36.02
CA MET A 195 -0.48 -0.48 36.60
C MET A 195 -1.67 -1.45 36.66
N GLU A 196 -2.83 -1.00 37.14
CA GLU A 196 -4.05 -1.81 37.20
C GLU A 196 -4.43 -2.34 35.81
N THR A 197 -4.38 -1.49 34.80
CA THR A 197 -4.70 -1.87 33.41
C THR A 197 -3.70 -2.86 32.84
N THR A 198 -2.40 -2.63 33.07
CA THR A 198 -1.34 -3.52 32.58
C THR A 198 -1.41 -4.87 33.27
N PHE A 199 -1.54 -4.88 34.59
CA PHE A 199 -1.67 -6.09 35.39
C PHE A 199 -2.90 -6.90 35.01
N LYS A 200 -4.06 -6.24 34.82
CA LYS A 200 -5.28 -6.91 34.35
C LYS A 200 -5.08 -7.56 32.98
N ARG A 201 -4.47 -6.85 32.03
CA ARG A 201 -4.17 -7.39 30.69
C ARG A 201 -3.23 -8.58 30.74
N GLU A 202 -2.19 -8.52 31.57
CA GLU A 202 -1.23 -9.61 31.73
C GLU A 202 -1.86 -10.84 32.37
N ILE A 203 -2.70 -10.65 33.40
CA ILE A 203 -3.46 -11.76 34.01
C ILE A 203 -4.42 -12.38 33.00
N GLU A 204 -5.17 -11.58 32.26
CA GLU A 204 -6.09 -12.07 31.23
C GLU A 204 -5.33 -12.87 30.16
N LYS A 205 -4.18 -12.36 29.70
CA LYS A 205 -3.31 -13.06 28.76
C LYS A 205 -2.82 -14.39 29.31
N ALA A 206 -2.22 -14.40 30.50
CA ALA A 206 -1.70 -15.62 31.12
C ALA A 206 -2.82 -16.66 31.39
N THR A 207 -4.00 -16.19 31.81
CA THR A 207 -5.17 -17.05 32.04
C THR A 207 -5.65 -17.67 30.74
N ASN A 208 -5.70 -16.90 29.65
CA ASN A 208 -6.08 -17.42 28.33
C ASN A 208 -5.07 -18.42 27.79
N GLU A 209 -3.78 -18.18 27.99
CA GLU A 209 -2.71 -19.13 27.65
C GLU A 209 -2.84 -20.44 28.41
N LEU A 210 -3.09 -20.37 29.73
CA LEU A 210 -3.33 -21.54 30.58
C LEU A 210 -4.58 -22.33 30.14
N ILE A 211 -5.69 -21.64 29.83
CA ILE A 211 -6.90 -22.28 29.30
C ILE A 211 -6.60 -23.01 27.99
N ALA A 212 -5.83 -22.40 27.09
CA ALA A 212 -5.46 -23.01 25.82
C ALA A 212 -4.56 -24.24 26.02
N GLU A 213 -3.67 -24.23 27.00
CA GLU A 213 -2.83 -25.37 27.36
C GLU A 213 -3.66 -26.52 27.94
N VAL A 214 -4.56 -26.22 28.89
CA VAL A 214 -5.45 -27.22 29.49
C VAL A 214 -6.34 -27.87 28.43
N ARG A 215 -6.91 -27.08 27.51
CA ARG A 215 -7.72 -27.61 26.40
C ARG A 215 -6.92 -28.55 25.51
N ARG A 216 -5.70 -28.15 25.12
CA ARG A 216 -4.78 -29.01 24.35
C ARG A 216 -4.46 -30.31 25.10
N GLY A 217 -4.21 -30.24 26.40
CA GLY A 217 -3.97 -31.41 27.25
C GLY A 217 -5.16 -32.36 27.33
N VAL A 218 -6.38 -31.83 27.47
CA VAL A 218 -7.62 -32.63 27.48
C VAL A 218 -7.86 -33.28 26.11
N GLU A 219 -7.71 -32.54 25.02
CA GLU A 219 -7.84 -33.07 23.66
C GLU A 219 -6.84 -34.20 23.40
N ALA A 220 -5.58 -34.04 23.83
CA ALA A 220 -4.57 -35.09 23.69
C ALA A 220 -4.96 -36.35 24.48
N LYS A 221 -5.45 -36.20 25.72
CA LYS A 221 -5.92 -37.34 26.53
C LYS A 221 -7.15 -38.02 25.92
N HIS A 222 -8.10 -37.25 25.39
CA HIS A 222 -9.27 -37.81 24.71
C HIS A 222 -8.88 -38.57 23.43
N LYS A 223 -7.95 -38.04 22.63
CA LYS A 223 -7.44 -38.74 21.45
C LYS A 223 -6.76 -40.06 21.82
N ALA A 224 -5.87 -40.04 22.80
CA ALA A 224 -5.20 -41.25 23.27
C ALA A 224 -6.19 -42.30 23.82
N PHE A 225 -7.22 -41.86 24.55
CA PHE A 225 -8.28 -42.74 25.04
C PHE A 225 -9.09 -43.38 23.90
N LEU A 226 -9.51 -42.58 22.91
CA LEU A 226 -10.25 -43.09 21.75
C LEU A 226 -9.41 -44.07 20.91
N GLU A 227 -8.12 -43.82 20.76
CA GLU A 227 -7.21 -44.73 20.06
C GLU A 227 -7.03 -46.06 20.81
N ALA A 228 -6.88 -46.00 22.14
CA ALA A 228 -6.80 -47.19 22.98
C ALA A 228 -8.09 -48.03 22.92
N GLU A 229 -9.27 -47.39 23.01
CA GLU A 229 -10.55 -48.10 22.90
C GLU A 229 -10.76 -48.68 21.50
N LYS A 230 -10.43 -47.93 20.43
CA LYS A 230 -10.48 -48.46 19.06
C LYS A 230 -9.60 -49.70 18.89
N ALA A 231 -8.40 -49.71 19.49
CA ALA A 231 -7.52 -50.87 19.46
C ALA A 231 -8.16 -52.08 20.20
N ARG A 232 -8.73 -51.87 21.39
CA ARG A 232 -9.44 -52.92 22.14
C ARG A 232 -10.62 -53.49 21.36
N PHE A 233 -11.42 -52.64 20.70
CA PHE A 233 -12.55 -53.11 19.89
C PHE A 233 -12.09 -53.93 18.68
N ARG A 234 -10.99 -53.55 18.02
CA ARG A 234 -10.43 -54.35 16.92
C ARG A 234 -9.96 -55.72 17.39
N GLU A 235 -9.22 -55.77 18.50
CA GLU A 235 -8.76 -57.05 19.06
C GLU A 235 -9.93 -57.96 19.48
N ALA A 236 -10.99 -57.39 20.05
CA ALA A 236 -12.19 -58.15 20.41
C ALA A 236 -12.94 -58.68 19.16
N LEU A 237 -13.04 -57.88 18.10
CA LEU A 237 -13.65 -58.31 16.84
C LEU A 237 -12.86 -59.44 16.18
N GLU A 238 -11.52 -59.33 16.13
CA GLU A 238 -10.65 -60.36 15.58
C GLU A 238 -10.84 -61.72 16.29
N LYS A 239 -11.00 -61.72 17.61
CA LYS A 239 -11.25 -62.94 18.41
C LYS A 239 -12.62 -63.59 18.15
N ILE A 240 -13.61 -62.83 17.69
CA ILE A 240 -14.95 -63.35 17.40
C ILE A 240 -15.02 -63.89 15.96
N THR A 241 -14.24 -63.32 15.06
CA THR A 241 -14.21 -63.72 13.64
C THR A 241 -13.25 -64.87 13.33
N ALA A 242 -12.34 -65.21 14.24
CA ALA A 242 -11.42 -66.34 14.16
C ALA A 242 -12.03 -67.60 14.81
#